data_AF-A0A9E1AG53-F1
#
_entry.id   AF-A0A9E1AG53-F1
#
_cell.length_a   1.000
_cell.length_b   1.000
_cell.length_c   1.000
_cell.angle_alpha   90.00
_cell.angle_beta   90.00
_cell.angle_gamma   90.00
#
_symmetry.space_group_name_H-M   'P 1'
#
loop_
_entity.id
_entity.type
_entity.pdbx_description
1 polymer ?
#
loop_
_entity_poly.entity_id
_entity_poly.type
_entity_poly.pdbx_seq_one_letter_code
_entity_poly.pdbx_strand_id
1 'polypeptide(L)'
;MAQAFFGGVHPNDMKAATNEKAIEQLSPPPAQVVIPMSMHFGAPCTPIVSVGDYVKVGQKIGEFKGLGAPIHASVSGKVVAIEPRPYSMGGNMTSVVIENDYQNTVSEEVKAPADPNALTTDEMIEIVKNAGIVGMGGATFPTHVKISGGIGQVTTVIINGAECEPYITGDHRAMLERTEEIIGGASYLVKMFGVDKAIIGVEDNKKNGIDALNRVIAETKAPVIVVPLHCRYPQGGEKQLCQAITGKQVPPGGLPSAIGCAVFNINTTIAIFRAITTGMPVVSKVVTVSGSGVIEPKNVECPIGTPVSCLFDYCGGLKDETFKIIAGGPMMGMAQYTCDIPVAKGTGAMLAFAADEDKTVENPTCIRCGRCVEACPVHLEPLYMYMYEQKGMIEELEAANIMDCMECGACAYICPGRLHLTQTFKTGKQKVKDAAAKRKAAAEAAKAAEAAKKEA
;
A
#
# COMPACT_ATOMS: atom_id res chain seq x y z
N MET A 1 -19.38 11.48 -14.93
CA MET A 1 -18.95 10.31 -15.71
C MET A 1 -17.46 10.13 -15.48
N ALA A 2 -16.99 8.90 -15.30
CA ALA A 2 -15.56 8.62 -15.22
C ALA A 2 -14.89 9.03 -16.54
N GLN A 3 -13.74 9.68 -16.45
CA GLN A 3 -12.93 10.08 -17.59
C GLN A 3 -11.83 9.03 -17.84
N ALA A 4 -11.43 8.85 -19.09
CA ALA A 4 -10.30 8.01 -19.42
C ALA A 4 -8.98 8.78 -19.26
N PHE A 5 -7.95 8.11 -18.74
CA PHE A 5 -6.56 8.58 -18.81
C PHE A 5 -5.83 7.89 -19.97
N PHE A 6 -4.71 8.45 -20.42
CA PHE A 6 -3.89 7.86 -21.48
C PHE A 6 -3.10 6.65 -20.98
N GLY A 7 -2.84 5.67 -21.85
CA GLY A 7 -1.98 4.51 -21.51
C GLY A 7 -2.53 3.61 -20.40
N GLY A 8 -1.76 2.59 -20.04
CA GLY A 8 -2.24 1.46 -19.22
C GLY A 8 -2.47 0.19 -20.05
N VAL A 9 -2.76 -0.91 -19.36
CA VAL A 9 -2.87 -2.26 -19.92
C VAL A 9 -4.11 -2.97 -19.38
N HIS A 10 -4.50 -4.06 -20.04
CA HIS A 10 -5.65 -4.90 -19.68
C HIS A 10 -5.17 -6.33 -19.35
N PRO A 11 -4.52 -6.55 -18.19
CA PRO A 11 -4.19 -7.88 -17.75
C PRO A 11 -5.47 -8.68 -17.49
N ASN A 12 -5.40 -10.01 -17.64
CA ASN A 12 -6.47 -10.87 -17.13
C ASN A 12 -6.56 -10.66 -15.62
N ASP A 13 -7.75 -10.42 -15.09
CA ASP A 13 -7.91 -10.03 -13.69
C ASP A 13 -7.57 -11.17 -12.72
N MET A 14 -7.73 -12.42 -13.14
CA MET A 14 -7.48 -13.63 -12.34
C MET A 14 -8.17 -13.61 -10.94
N LYS A 15 -9.28 -12.87 -10.79
CA LYS A 15 -9.96 -12.68 -9.50
C LYS A 15 -10.92 -13.81 -9.12
N ALA A 16 -11.31 -14.64 -10.09
CA ALA A 16 -12.29 -15.73 -9.91
C ALA A 16 -11.91 -16.75 -8.82
N ALA A 17 -10.62 -16.87 -8.48
CA ALA A 17 -10.16 -17.80 -7.45
C ALA A 17 -10.62 -17.41 -6.04
N THR A 18 -10.88 -16.12 -5.78
CA THR A 18 -11.09 -15.58 -4.43
C THR A 18 -12.21 -14.54 -4.32
N ASN A 19 -12.71 -13.97 -5.42
CA ASN A 19 -13.74 -12.93 -5.39
C ASN A 19 -15.08 -13.38 -4.78
N GLU A 20 -15.43 -14.66 -4.92
CA GLU A 20 -16.65 -15.26 -4.36
C GLU A 20 -16.45 -15.88 -2.96
N LYS A 21 -15.21 -15.94 -2.46
CA LYS A 21 -14.89 -16.47 -1.13
C LYS A 21 -14.84 -15.38 -0.06
N ALA A 22 -15.51 -15.62 1.07
CA ALA A 22 -15.53 -14.72 2.22
C ALA A 22 -14.15 -14.47 2.81
N ILE A 23 -14.00 -13.36 3.53
CA ILE A 23 -12.81 -13.13 4.35
C ILE A 23 -12.84 -14.13 5.50
N GLU A 24 -11.86 -15.03 5.54
CA GLU A 24 -11.69 -16.01 6.59
C GLU A 24 -10.74 -15.47 7.67
N GLN A 25 -11.05 -15.72 8.95
CA GLN A 25 -10.08 -15.49 10.03
C GLN A 25 -9.03 -16.59 10.00
N LEU A 26 -7.76 -16.23 10.01
CA LEU A 26 -6.67 -17.20 10.09
C LEU A 26 -6.85 -18.11 11.32
N SER A 27 -6.87 -19.43 11.08
CA SER A 27 -7.05 -20.43 12.13
C SER A 27 -6.20 -21.69 11.86
N PRO A 28 -5.38 -22.17 12.81
CA PRO A 28 -5.15 -21.58 14.13
C PRO A 28 -4.42 -20.22 14.05
N PRO A 29 -4.57 -19.35 15.08
CA PRO A 29 -3.76 -18.14 15.17
C PRO A 29 -2.26 -18.48 15.22
N PRO A 30 -1.38 -17.58 14.73
CA PRO A 30 0.05 -17.86 14.70
C PRO A 30 0.60 -17.94 16.13
N ALA A 31 1.51 -18.89 16.36
CA ALA A 31 2.18 -19.04 17.65
C ALA A 31 3.11 -17.87 17.99
N GLN A 32 3.57 -17.15 16.97
CA GLN A 32 4.43 -16.00 17.11
C GLN A 32 4.13 -14.99 16.00
N VAL A 33 4.20 -13.70 16.34
CA VAL A 33 4.20 -12.61 15.36
C VAL A 33 5.55 -11.89 15.37
N VAL A 34 6.00 -11.48 14.18
CA VAL A 34 7.22 -10.71 13.96
C VAL A 34 6.81 -9.34 13.44
N ILE A 35 6.81 -8.32 14.29
CA ILE A 35 6.32 -6.99 13.93
C ILE A 35 7.50 -6.10 13.51
N PRO A 36 7.66 -5.79 12.21
CA PRO A 36 8.78 -4.98 11.75
C PRO A 36 8.61 -3.52 12.19
N MET A 37 9.70 -2.88 12.61
CA MET A 37 9.66 -1.47 13.02
C MET A 37 9.61 -0.49 11.84
N SER A 38 9.64 -0.99 10.61
CA SER A 38 9.33 -0.20 9.40
C SER A 38 8.00 -0.69 8.82
N MET A 39 6.94 0.08 9.05
CA MET A 39 5.60 -0.16 8.48
C MET A 39 4.93 1.13 7.98
N HIS A 40 5.75 2.14 7.71
CA HIS A 40 5.34 3.43 7.20
C HIS A 40 6.44 4.06 6.35
N PHE A 41 6.08 5.06 5.55
CA PHE A 41 7.00 5.71 4.61
C PHE A 41 8.23 6.37 5.26
N GLY A 42 8.11 6.84 6.51
CA GLY A 42 9.22 7.47 7.22
C GLY A 42 10.29 6.53 7.76
N ALA A 43 11.22 7.07 8.54
CA ALA A 43 12.29 6.30 9.18
C ALA A 43 11.73 5.24 10.14
N PRO A 44 12.38 4.07 10.31
CA PRO A 44 11.86 3.04 11.21
C PRO A 44 11.61 3.52 12.64
N CYS A 45 10.58 2.97 13.28
CA CYS A 45 10.28 3.21 14.69
C CYS A 45 11.39 2.67 15.62
N THR A 46 11.52 3.30 16.77
CA THR A 46 12.26 2.75 17.90
C THR A 46 11.32 1.86 18.73
N PRO A 47 11.66 0.59 19.00
CA PRO A 47 10.93 -0.22 19.98
C PRO A 47 10.88 0.46 21.35
N ILE A 48 9.73 0.43 22.01
CA ILE A 48 9.53 0.98 23.37
C ILE A 48 9.22 -0.11 24.40
N VAL A 49 9.39 -1.37 24.02
CA VAL A 49 9.31 -2.56 24.87
C VAL A 49 10.66 -3.25 24.92
N SER A 50 10.85 -4.13 25.89
CA SER A 50 12.07 -4.92 26.11
C SER A 50 11.78 -6.41 26.01
N VAL A 51 12.81 -7.21 25.73
CA VAL A 51 12.71 -8.67 25.81
C VAL A 51 12.33 -9.08 27.23
N GLY A 52 11.29 -9.90 27.37
CA GLY A 52 10.72 -10.32 28.64
C GLY A 52 9.40 -9.63 28.99
N ASP A 53 9.11 -8.47 28.39
CA ASP A 53 7.87 -7.72 28.64
C ASP A 53 6.65 -8.51 28.17
N TYR A 54 5.53 -8.33 28.87
CA TYR A 54 4.23 -8.81 28.43
C TYR A 54 3.47 -7.66 27.77
N VAL A 55 2.89 -7.91 26.60
CA VAL A 55 2.15 -6.93 25.81
C VAL A 55 0.72 -7.39 25.59
N LYS A 56 -0.18 -6.42 25.39
CA LYS A 56 -1.61 -6.63 25.10
C LYS A 56 -1.95 -6.21 23.67
N VAL A 57 -3.01 -6.76 23.11
CA VAL A 57 -3.50 -6.38 21.78
C VAL A 57 -3.79 -4.87 21.74
N GLY A 58 -3.20 -4.18 20.79
CA GLY A 58 -3.34 -2.74 20.60
C GLY A 58 -2.42 -1.88 21.46
N GLN A 59 -1.59 -2.46 22.34
CA GLN A 59 -0.58 -1.71 23.08
C GLN A 59 0.48 -1.15 22.12
N LYS A 60 0.86 0.11 22.29
CA LYS A 60 1.96 0.70 21.52
C LYS A 60 3.29 0.03 21.87
N ILE A 61 4.04 -0.40 20.86
CA ILE A 61 5.34 -1.06 20.99
C ILE A 61 6.46 -0.41 20.18
N GLY A 62 6.13 0.51 19.27
CA GLY A 62 7.11 1.25 18.47
C GLY A 62 6.73 2.70 18.31
N GLU A 63 7.67 3.59 18.59
CA GLU A 63 7.53 5.05 18.52
C GLU A 63 8.32 5.62 17.33
N PHE A 64 7.72 6.56 16.60
CA PHE A 64 8.32 7.14 15.39
C PHE A 64 8.94 8.51 15.69
N LYS A 65 9.85 8.96 14.81
CA LYS A 65 10.39 10.34 14.84
C LYS A 65 10.14 11.02 13.50
N GLY A 66 9.65 12.27 13.54
CA GLY A 66 9.35 13.04 12.34
C GLY A 66 8.14 12.48 11.58
N LEU A 67 8.31 12.19 10.29
CA LEU A 67 7.28 11.57 9.47
C LEU A 67 7.14 10.09 9.84
N GLY A 68 5.97 9.64 10.29
CA GLY A 68 5.78 8.22 10.65
C GLY A 68 4.43 7.95 11.27
N ALA A 69 4.25 6.75 11.86
CA ALA A 69 3.06 6.37 12.60
C ALA A 69 3.41 5.29 13.64
N PRO A 70 2.78 5.28 14.83
CA PRO A 70 3.09 4.31 15.86
C PRO A 70 2.78 2.87 15.43
N ILE A 71 3.46 1.93 16.08
CA ILE A 71 3.33 0.49 15.85
C ILE A 71 2.81 -0.17 17.13
N HIS A 72 1.89 -1.12 16.98
CA HIS A 72 1.17 -1.75 18.09
C HIS A 72 1.36 -3.26 18.08
N ALA A 73 1.25 -3.88 19.25
CA ALA A 73 1.17 -5.32 19.38
C ALA A 73 -0.15 -5.82 18.77
N SER A 74 -0.06 -6.81 17.89
CA SER A 74 -1.20 -7.41 17.19
C SER A 74 -1.81 -8.60 17.93
N VAL A 75 -1.07 -9.19 18.86
CA VAL A 75 -1.47 -10.28 19.76
C VAL A 75 -1.10 -9.91 21.20
N SER A 76 -1.74 -10.54 22.18
CA SER A 76 -1.24 -10.54 23.56
C SER A 76 -0.20 -11.63 23.75
N GLY A 77 0.76 -11.39 24.64
CA GLY A 77 1.77 -12.37 24.97
C GLY A 77 3.10 -11.75 25.33
N LYS A 78 4.18 -12.52 25.18
CA LYS A 78 5.51 -12.16 25.68
C LYS A 78 6.43 -11.72 24.55
N VAL A 79 7.13 -10.60 24.74
CA VAL A 79 8.22 -10.19 23.85
C VAL A 79 9.41 -11.11 24.08
N VAL A 80 9.74 -11.93 23.08
CA VAL A 80 10.81 -12.93 23.17
C VAL A 80 12.10 -12.50 22.48
N ALA A 81 12.02 -11.58 21.52
CA ALA A 81 13.19 -11.02 20.86
C ALA A 81 12.93 -9.62 20.29
N ILE A 82 14.00 -8.83 20.18
CA ILE A 82 14.04 -7.56 19.44
C ILE A 82 15.28 -7.59 18.56
N GLU A 83 15.13 -7.98 17.31
CA GLU A 83 16.27 -8.29 16.44
C GLU A 83 15.94 -8.15 14.95
N PRO A 84 16.93 -8.08 14.06
CA PRO A 84 16.70 -8.07 12.62
C PRO A 84 16.05 -9.37 12.14
N ARG A 85 14.93 -9.26 11.41
CA ARG A 85 14.21 -10.38 10.78
C ARG A 85 13.93 -10.09 9.30
N PRO A 86 13.71 -11.12 8.45
CA PRO A 86 13.40 -10.92 7.03
C PRO A 86 12.25 -9.94 6.80
N TYR A 87 12.37 -9.09 5.78
CA TYR A 87 11.39 -8.05 5.47
C TYR A 87 10.97 -8.06 4.00
N SER A 88 9.69 -7.78 3.73
CA SER A 88 9.08 -7.89 2.40
C SER A 88 9.64 -6.91 1.36
N MET A 89 10.25 -5.81 1.80
CA MET A 89 10.94 -4.85 0.93
C MET A 89 12.42 -5.20 0.68
N GLY A 90 12.87 -6.36 1.16
CA GLY A 90 14.25 -6.85 1.04
C GLY A 90 15.07 -6.67 2.32
N GLY A 91 16.09 -7.53 2.47
CA GLY A 91 16.99 -7.52 3.62
C GLY A 91 16.30 -7.89 4.94
N ASN A 92 16.89 -7.42 6.04
CA ASN A 92 16.37 -7.61 7.39
C ASN A 92 15.98 -6.27 8.01
N MET A 93 14.94 -6.29 8.84
CA MET A 93 14.42 -5.14 9.58
C MET A 93 14.34 -5.48 11.07
N THR A 94 14.82 -4.59 11.94
CA THR A 94 14.61 -4.71 13.39
C THR A 94 13.12 -4.89 13.67
N SER A 95 12.79 -5.98 14.34
CA SER A 95 11.42 -6.42 14.57
C SER A 95 11.24 -6.81 16.03
N VAL A 96 10.05 -6.55 16.56
CA VAL A 96 9.63 -7.03 17.88
C VAL A 96 8.93 -8.36 17.68
N VAL A 97 9.46 -9.41 18.30
CA VAL A 97 8.94 -10.77 18.19
C VAL A 97 8.13 -11.10 19.44
N ILE A 98 6.85 -11.41 19.25
CA ILE A 98 5.90 -11.67 20.34
C ILE A 98 5.42 -13.12 20.23
N GLU A 99 5.68 -13.92 21.27
CA GLU A 99 5.07 -15.23 21.46
C GLU A 99 3.62 -15.04 21.90
N ASN A 100 2.69 -15.61 21.13
CA ASN A 100 1.26 -15.43 21.32
C ASN A 100 0.76 -16.27 22.49
N ASP A 101 0.06 -15.64 23.45
CA ASP A 101 -0.54 -16.33 24.59
C ASP A 101 -1.94 -16.90 24.29
N TYR A 102 -2.48 -16.60 23.11
CA TYR A 102 -3.81 -16.98 22.63
C TYR A 102 -4.99 -16.44 23.46
N GLN A 103 -4.75 -15.49 24.36
CA GLN A 103 -5.78 -14.90 25.22
C GLN A 103 -6.48 -13.71 24.57
N ASN A 104 -5.84 -13.08 23.58
CA ASN A 104 -6.30 -11.84 22.94
C ASN A 104 -6.67 -10.74 23.96
N THR A 105 -5.88 -10.61 25.03
CA THR A 105 -6.12 -9.59 26.05
C THR A 105 -5.88 -8.21 25.45
N VAL A 106 -6.92 -7.38 25.43
CA VAL A 106 -6.89 -6.03 24.84
C VAL A 106 -6.28 -5.03 25.83
N SER A 107 -5.46 -4.11 25.32
CA SER A 107 -4.81 -3.05 26.10
C SER A 107 -5.83 -2.06 26.66
N GLU A 108 -5.57 -1.54 27.87
CA GLU A 108 -6.32 -0.44 28.47
C GLU A 108 -6.23 0.87 27.68
N GLU A 109 -5.28 0.98 26.74
CA GLU A 109 -5.15 2.11 25.79
C GLU A 109 -6.23 2.08 24.70
N VAL A 110 -6.81 0.91 24.41
CA VAL A 110 -7.86 0.75 23.39
C VAL A 110 -9.18 1.19 23.99
N LYS A 111 -9.52 2.46 23.78
CA LYS A 111 -10.77 3.06 24.28
C LYS A 111 -11.48 3.83 23.18
N ALA A 112 -12.74 3.48 22.98
CA ALA A 112 -13.63 4.29 22.17
C ALA A 112 -13.91 5.64 22.85
N PRO A 113 -13.98 6.75 22.09
CA PRO A 113 -14.53 7.99 22.59
C PRO A 113 -16.00 7.80 22.98
N ALA A 114 -16.45 8.54 24.00
CA ALA A 114 -17.81 8.40 24.53
C ALA A 114 -18.90 8.72 23.50
N ASP A 115 -18.64 9.72 22.64
CA ASP A 115 -19.46 10.02 21.47
C ASP A 115 -18.55 10.34 20.27
N PRO A 116 -18.37 9.40 19.33
CA PRO A 116 -17.63 9.63 18.09
C PRO A 116 -18.14 10.80 17.24
N ASN A 117 -19.43 11.16 17.35
CA ASN A 117 -20.02 12.24 16.56
C ASN A 117 -19.71 13.63 17.12
N ALA A 118 -19.42 13.72 18.42
CA ALA A 118 -19.06 14.97 19.10
C ALA A 118 -17.59 15.38 18.91
N LEU A 119 -16.74 14.49 18.37
CA LEU A 119 -15.32 14.77 18.17
C LEU A 119 -15.09 15.97 17.24
N THR A 120 -14.11 16.79 17.61
CA THR A 120 -13.52 17.81 16.74
C THR A 120 -12.63 17.19 15.66
N THR A 121 -12.30 17.96 14.63
CA THR A 121 -11.37 17.53 13.57
C THR A 121 -10.01 17.15 14.13
N ASP A 122 -9.47 17.95 15.06
CA ASP A 122 -8.15 17.70 15.64
C ASP A 122 -8.11 16.42 16.49
N GLU A 123 -9.16 16.17 17.29
CA GLU A 123 -9.29 14.93 18.07
C GLU A 123 -9.37 13.71 17.16
N MET A 124 -10.15 13.79 16.08
CA MET A 124 -10.23 12.71 15.09
C MET A 124 -8.88 12.43 14.42
N ILE A 125 -8.12 13.47 14.07
CA ILE A 125 -6.78 13.32 13.47
C ILE A 125 -5.79 12.70 14.46
N GLU A 126 -5.86 13.10 15.74
CA GLU A 126 -5.00 12.56 16.78
C GLU A 126 -5.34 11.08 17.07
N ILE A 127 -6.62 10.68 17.01
CA ILE A 127 -7.03 9.27 17.04
C ILE A 127 -6.44 8.51 15.85
N VAL A 128 -6.58 9.03 14.62
CA VAL A 128 -6.04 8.39 13.40
C VAL A 128 -4.51 8.23 13.48
N LYS A 129 -3.82 9.23 14.03
CA LYS A 129 -2.37 9.20 14.28
C LYS A 129 -2.01 8.14 15.30
N ASN A 130 -2.63 8.16 16.49
CA ASN A 130 -2.31 7.24 17.58
C ASN A 130 -2.69 5.80 17.26
N ALA A 131 -3.72 5.57 16.45
CA ALA A 131 -4.08 4.25 15.94
C ALA A 131 -3.04 3.65 14.97
N GLY A 132 -2.03 4.43 14.56
CA GLY A 132 -0.97 3.97 13.68
C GLY A 132 -1.44 3.76 12.25
N ILE A 133 -2.45 4.51 11.79
CA ILE A 133 -3.04 4.31 10.46
C ILE A 133 -2.12 4.88 9.38
N VAL A 134 -1.86 4.06 8.38
CA VAL A 134 -1.10 4.39 7.17
C VAL A 134 -1.93 4.06 5.94
N GLY A 135 -1.53 4.57 4.77
CA GLY A 135 -2.13 4.18 3.50
C GLY A 135 -1.93 2.68 3.22
N MET A 136 -2.98 1.89 3.44
CA MET A 136 -2.95 0.42 3.36
C MET A 136 -3.07 -0.15 1.94
N GLY A 137 -3.03 0.71 0.93
CA GLY A 137 -2.98 0.33 -0.49
C GLY A 137 -1.56 0.03 -1.00
N GLY A 138 -0.54 0.09 -0.14
CA GLY A 138 0.84 -0.32 -0.46
C GLY A 138 1.90 0.67 0.03
N ALA A 139 1.80 1.96 -0.32
CA ALA A 139 2.85 2.94 -0.05
C ALA A 139 3.07 3.26 1.45
N THR A 140 2.11 2.95 2.32
CA THR A 140 2.18 3.16 3.79
C THR A 140 2.49 4.60 4.22
N PHE A 141 2.04 5.60 3.44
CA PHE A 141 2.15 7.00 3.87
C PHE A 141 1.27 7.26 5.10
N PRO A 142 1.76 7.95 6.16
CA PRO A 142 0.98 8.21 7.37
C PRO A 142 -0.34 8.95 7.08
N THR A 143 -1.46 8.35 7.48
CA THR A 143 -2.79 8.84 7.11
C THR A 143 -3.09 10.19 7.75
N HIS A 144 -2.69 10.39 9.01
CA HIS A 144 -2.88 11.67 9.70
C HIS A 144 -2.13 12.83 9.02
N VAL A 145 -0.92 12.60 8.50
CA VAL A 145 -0.15 13.61 7.75
C VAL A 145 -0.84 13.94 6.42
N LYS A 146 -1.41 12.93 5.75
CA LYS A 146 -2.19 13.17 4.52
C LYS A 146 -3.43 14.02 4.80
N ILE A 147 -4.11 13.78 5.93
CA ILE A 147 -5.29 14.53 6.34
C ILE A 147 -4.88 15.97 6.70
N SER A 148 -3.99 16.15 7.68
CA SER A 148 -3.61 17.48 8.16
C SER A 148 -2.99 18.35 7.07
N GLY A 149 -2.13 17.79 6.21
CA GLY A 149 -1.55 18.51 5.09
C GLY A 149 -2.52 18.87 3.97
N GLY A 150 -3.72 18.27 3.95
CA GLY A 150 -4.75 18.53 2.96
C GLY A 150 -5.89 19.45 3.43
N ILE A 151 -6.00 19.74 4.74
CA ILE A 151 -7.02 20.65 5.26
C ILE A 151 -6.88 22.03 4.62
N GLY A 152 -8.00 22.60 4.19
CA GLY A 152 -8.04 23.90 3.49
C GLY A 152 -7.60 23.87 2.03
N GLN A 153 -7.02 22.77 1.54
CA GLN A 153 -6.62 22.59 0.13
C GLN A 153 -7.50 21.57 -0.60
N VAL A 154 -7.90 20.51 0.10
CA VAL A 154 -8.68 19.41 -0.47
C VAL A 154 -10.14 19.81 -0.57
N THR A 155 -10.68 19.67 -1.78
CA THR A 155 -12.11 19.86 -2.10
C THR A 155 -12.79 18.56 -2.51
N THR A 156 -12.00 17.54 -2.87
CA THR A 156 -12.50 16.22 -3.30
C THR A 156 -11.78 15.11 -2.52
N VAL A 157 -12.53 14.41 -1.66
CA VAL A 157 -12.05 13.19 -1.01
C VAL A 157 -12.41 11.99 -1.87
N ILE A 158 -11.40 11.18 -2.20
CA ILE A 158 -11.53 10.01 -3.06
C ILE A 158 -11.18 8.76 -2.24
N ILE A 159 -12.09 7.79 -2.22
CA ILE A 159 -11.84 6.45 -1.71
C ILE A 159 -11.55 5.54 -2.90
N ASN A 160 -10.34 4.97 -2.91
CA ASN A 160 -9.87 4.06 -3.93
C ASN A 160 -10.38 2.64 -3.64
N GLY A 161 -11.43 2.25 -4.35
CA GLY A 161 -11.95 0.89 -4.45
C GLY A 161 -11.69 0.24 -5.81
N ALA A 162 -10.72 0.77 -6.58
CA ALA A 162 -10.42 0.26 -7.90
C ALA A 162 -9.84 -1.16 -7.83
N GLU A 163 -8.88 -1.42 -6.94
CA GLU A 163 -8.23 -2.73 -6.76
C GLU A 163 -7.88 -3.39 -8.12
N CYS A 164 -7.09 -2.66 -8.93
CA CYS A 164 -6.84 -3.00 -10.34
C CYS A 164 -5.71 -4.03 -10.54
N GLU A 165 -4.97 -4.39 -9.48
CA GLU A 165 -3.97 -5.48 -9.54
C GLU A 165 -4.69 -6.83 -9.76
N PRO A 166 -4.20 -7.69 -10.67
CA PRO A 166 -4.72 -9.05 -10.82
C PRO A 166 -4.60 -9.86 -9.53
N TYR A 167 -5.43 -10.89 -9.40
CA TYR A 167 -5.56 -11.82 -8.26
C TYR A 167 -6.09 -11.22 -6.96
N ILE A 168 -5.80 -9.95 -6.65
CA ILE A 168 -6.15 -9.33 -5.36
C ILE A 168 -7.66 -9.13 -5.30
N THR A 169 -8.30 -9.51 -4.19
CA THR A 169 -9.75 -9.34 -3.98
C THR A 169 -10.13 -8.84 -2.59
N GLY A 170 -9.16 -8.52 -1.74
CA GLY A 170 -9.40 -8.13 -0.35
C GLY A 170 -10.25 -6.87 -0.19
N ASP A 171 -10.02 -5.83 -1.01
CA ASP A 171 -10.85 -4.63 -1.03
C ASP A 171 -12.24 -4.92 -1.61
N HIS A 172 -12.33 -5.78 -2.63
CA HIS A 172 -13.62 -6.23 -3.18
C HIS A 172 -14.47 -6.93 -2.12
N ARG A 173 -13.89 -7.89 -1.39
CA ARG A 173 -14.59 -8.56 -0.29
C ARG A 173 -14.95 -7.62 0.84
N ALA A 174 -14.07 -6.68 1.18
CA ALA A 174 -14.36 -5.67 2.18
C ALA A 174 -15.56 -4.78 1.79
N MET A 175 -15.75 -4.47 0.50
CA MET A 175 -16.96 -3.75 0.04
C MET A 175 -18.26 -4.50 0.32
N LEU A 176 -18.22 -5.84 0.34
CA LEU A 176 -19.39 -6.69 0.59
C LEU A 176 -19.61 -6.96 2.08
N GLU A 177 -18.53 -7.10 2.84
CA GLU A 177 -18.56 -7.61 4.22
C GLU A 177 -18.39 -6.50 5.27
N ARG A 178 -17.82 -5.35 4.89
CA ARG A 178 -17.52 -4.20 5.78
C ARG A 178 -18.06 -2.90 5.20
N THR A 179 -19.15 -2.98 4.45
CA THR A 179 -19.74 -1.84 3.74
C THR A 179 -20.01 -0.66 4.68
N GLU A 180 -20.60 -0.91 5.84
CA GLU A 180 -20.90 0.12 6.85
C GLU A 180 -19.64 0.81 7.36
N GLU A 181 -18.57 0.04 7.62
CA GLU A 181 -17.29 0.59 8.07
C GLU A 181 -16.64 1.48 7.00
N ILE A 182 -16.74 1.10 5.73
CA ILE A 182 -16.24 1.91 4.60
C ILE A 182 -17.01 3.23 4.51
N ILE A 183 -18.34 3.18 4.55
CA ILE A 183 -19.18 4.38 4.46
C ILE A 183 -19.00 5.28 5.69
N GLY A 184 -18.90 4.70 6.89
CA GLY A 184 -18.65 5.44 8.12
C GLY A 184 -17.28 6.12 8.12
N GLY A 185 -16.22 5.40 7.76
CA GLY A 185 -14.87 5.97 7.64
C GLY A 185 -14.79 7.07 6.58
N ALA A 186 -15.48 6.91 5.45
CA ALA A 186 -15.57 7.93 4.41
C ALA A 186 -16.30 9.18 4.93
N SER A 187 -17.35 9.00 5.72
CA SER A 187 -18.09 10.09 6.36
C SER A 187 -17.23 10.86 7.37
N TYR A 188 -16.38 10.17 8.14
CA TYR A 188 -15.40 10.84 9.00
C TYR A 188 -14.37 11.65 8.20
N LEU A 189 -13.90 11.13 7.06
CA LEU A 189 -13.02 11.90 6.18
C LEU A 189 -13.72 13.15 5.63
N VAL A 190 -14.99 13.05 5.23
CA VAL A 190 -15.81 14.22 4.83
C VAL A 190 -15.82 15.28 5.93
N LYS A 191 -16.09 14.87 7.18
CA LYS A 191 -16.09 15.76 8.34
C LYS A 191 -14.72 16.39 8.61
N MET A 192 -13.64 15.61 8.58
CA MET A 192 -12.28 16.10 8.82
C MET A 192 -11.82 17.13 7.78
N PHE A 193 -12.14 16.89 6.50
CA PHE A 193 -11.77 17.81 5.42
C PHE A 193 -12.74 18.99 5.26
N GLY A 194 -13.95 18.92 5.84
CA GLY A 194 -14.97 19.95 5.68
C GLY A 194 -15.50 20.04 4.24
N VAL A 195 -15.60 18.91 3.54
CA VAL A 195 -16.16 18.84 2.18
C VAL A 195 -17.60 18.35 2.20
N ASP A 196 -18.34 18.51 1.09
CA ASP A 196 -19.74 18.09 1.03
C ASP A 196 -19.92 16.57 0.94
N LYS A 197 -19.01 15.90 0.22
CA LYS A 197 -19.09 14.46 -0.04
C LYS A 197 -17.75 13.83 -0.39
N ALA A 198 -17.64 12.54 -0.08
CA ALA A 198 -16.57 11.68 -0.59
C ALA A 198 -17.03 10.90 -1.83
N ILE A 199 -16.07 10.55 -2.69
CA ILE A 199 -16.30 9.78 -3.90
C ILE A 199 -15.58 8.44 -3.78
N ILE A 200 -16.31 7.32 -3.83
CA ILE A 200 -15.73 5.98 -3.92
C ILE A 200 -15.61 5.61 -5.40
N GLY A 201 -14.39 5.49 -5.89
CA GLY A 201 -14.13 5.01 -7.25
C GLY A 201 -13.97 3.48 -7.26
N VAL A 202 -14.83 2.77 -7.99
CA VAL A 202 -14.86 1.30 -8.04
C VAL A 202 -14.87 0.84 -9.50
N GLU A 203 -14.02 -0.10 -9.88
CA GLU A 203 -14.06 -0.67 -11.24
C GLU A 203 -15.38 -1.41 -11.50
N ASP A 204 -15.89 -1.29 -12.72
CA ASP A 204 -17.18 -1.83 -13.17
C ASP A 204 -17.25 -3.37 -13.22
N ASN A 205 -16.11 -4.07 -13.07
CA ASN A 205 -16.07 -5.51 -12.85
C ASN A 205 -16.52 -5.95 -11.44
N LYS A 206 -16.73 -5.01 -10.51
CA LYS A 206 -17.15 -5.27 -9.11
C LYS A 206 -18.57 -4.75 -8.82
N LYS A 207 -19.53 -5.04 -9.71
CA LYS A 207 -20.91 -4.51 -9.63
C LYS A 207 -21.59 -4.78 -8.28
N ASN A 208 -21.46 -5.98 -7.75
CA ASN A 208 -22.00 -6.32 -6.43
C ASN A 208 -21.44 -5.45 -5.30
N GLY A 209 -20.17 -5.03 -5.37
CA GLY A 209 -19.56 -4.08 -4.44
C GLY A 209 -20.15 -2.68 -4.58
N ILE A 210 -20.36 -2.22 -5.82
CA ILE A 210 -21.05 -0.96 -6.12
C ILE A 210 -22.47 -0.96 -5.55
N ASP A 211 -23.21 -2.05 -5.76
CA ASP A 211 -24.58 -2.20 -5.30
C ASP A 211 -24.66 -2.21 -3.76
N ALA A 212 -23.77 -2.95 -3.09
CA ALA A 212 -23.69 -2.98 -1.64
C ALA A 212 -23.42 -1.59 -1.03
N LEU A 213 -22.44 -0.87 -1.58
CA LEU A 213 -22.10 0.50 -1.15
C LEU A 213 -23.29 1.44 -1.35
N ASN A 214 -23.92 1.43 -2.54
CA ASN A 214 -25.06 2.30 -2.83
C ASN A 214 -26.25 2.03 -1.91
N ARG A 215 -26.51 0.75 -1.56
CA ARG A 215 -27.56 0.39 -0.59
C ARG A 215 -27.32 1.08 0.76
N VAL A 216 -26.13 0.91 1.35
CA VAL A 216 -25.82 1.49 2.66
C VAL A 216 -25.83 3.03 2.62
N ILE A 217 -25.36 3.63 1.51
CA ILE A 217 -25.43 5.08 1.31
C ILE A 217 -26.89 5.56 1.34
N ALA A 218 -27.80 4.86 0.66
CA ALA A 218 -29.22 5.23 0.62
C ALA A 218 -29.90 5.06 1.99
N GLU A 219 -29.57 4.00 2.72
CA GLU A 219 -30.10 3.71 4.06
C GLU A 219 -29.65 4.72 5.10
N THR A 220 -28.36 5.07 5.10
CA THR A 220 -27.76 5.97 6.10
C THR A 220 -27.78 7.44 5.70
N LYS A 221 -28.13 7.75 4.45
CA LYS A 221 -28.03 9.09 3.83
C LYS A 221 -26.61 9.68 3.97
N ALA A 222 -25.60 8.81 3.90
CA ALA A 222 -24.22 9.22 4.05
C ALA A 222 -23.78 10.22 2.96
N PRO A 223 -22.87 11.17 3.26
CA PRO A 223 -22.32 12.13 2.31
C PRO A 223 -21.28 11.46 1.39
N VAL A 224 -21.67 10.39 0.71
CA VAL A 224 -20.79 9.55 -0.10
C VAL A 224 -21.48 9.20 -1.41
N ILE A 225 -20.74 9.20 -2.51
CA ILE A 225 -21.23 8.72 -3.81
C ILE A 225 -20.28 7.67 -4.38
N VAL A 226 -20.82 6.71 -5.12
CA VAL A 226 -20.02 5.70 -5.85
C VAL A 226 -19.93 6.11 -7.31
N VAL A 227 -18.71 6.08 -7.86
CA VAL A 227 -18.44 6.31 -9.28
C VAL A 227 -17.87 5.01 -9.88
N PRO A 228 -18.62 4.34 -10.77
CA PRO A 228 -18.08 3.24 -11.56
C PRO A 228 -16.94 3.72 -12.47
N LEU A 229 -15.84 2.97 -12.49
CA LEU A 229 -14.63 3.22 -13.26
C LEU A 229 -14.46 2.13 -14.33
N HIS A 230 -13.75 2.47 -15.41
CA HIS A 230 -13.37 1.48 -16.41
C HIS A 230 -12.34 0.50 -15.83
N CYS A 231 -12.55 -0.80 -16.01
CA CYS A 231 -11.56 -1.82 -15.66
C CYS A 231 -10.28 -1.68 -16.51
N ARG A 232 -9.22 -1.15 -15.91
CA ARG A 232 -7.94 -0.89 -16.61
C ARG A 232 -6.81 -0.80 -15.61
N TYR A 233 -5.65 -1.37 -15.91
CA TYR A 233 -4.47 -1.15 -15.07
C TYR A 233 -3.63 0.03 -15.59
N PRO A 234 -3.17 1.00 -14.75
CA PRO A 234 -3.34 1.10 -13.30
C PRO A 234 -4.43 2.11 -12.88
N GLN A 235 -5.72 1.78 -13.00
CA GLN A 235 -6.84 2.63 -12.61
C GLN A 235 -6.81 3.02 -11.12
N GLY A 236 -6.25 2.16 -10.27
CA GLY A 236 -6.04 2.41 -8.84
C GLY A 236 -4.80 3.26 -8.51
N GLY A 237 -3.98 3.66 -9.49
CA GLY A 237 -2.90 4.61 -9.27
C GLY A 237 -3.44 5.97 -8.88
N GLU A 238 -2.90 6.63 -7.85
CA GLU A 238 -3.51 7.84 -7.30
C GLU A 238 -3.68 8.96 -8.33
N LYS A 239 -2.70 9.16 -9.23
CA LYS A 239 -2.76 10.18 -10.27
C LYS A 239 -3.82 9.84 -11.32
N GLN A 240 -3.87 8.57 -11.74
CA GLN A 240 -4.85 8.06 -12.70
C GLN A 240 -6.27 8.08 -12.15
N LEU A 241 -6.45 7.74 -10.88
CA LEU A 241 -7.72 7.78 -10.20
C LEU A 241 -8.24 9.23 -10.05
N CYS A 242 -7.37 10.16 -9.64
CA CYS A 242 -7.70 11.58 -9.61
C CYS A 242 -8.15 12.09 -10.98
N GLN A 243 -7.42 11.75 -12.05
CA GLN A 243 -7.79 12.13 -13.40
C GLN A 243 -9.12 11.47 -13.84
N ALA A 244 -9.34 10.20 -13.53
CA ALA A 244 -10.55 9.50 -13.91
C ALA A 244 -11.80 10.07 -13.21
N ILE A 245 -11.67 10.54 -11.97
CA ILE A 245 -12.79 11.11 -11.21
C ILE A 245 -12.99 12.59 -11.49
N THR A 246 -11.92 13.37 -11.58
CA THR A 246 -11.99 14.84 -11.62
C THR A 246 -11.65 15.46 -12.98
N GLY A 247 -11.03 14.70 -13.87
CA GLY A 247 -10.44 15.19 -15.12
C GLY A 247 -9.13 15.97 -14.94
N LYS A 248 -8.67 16.20 -13.71
CA LYS A 248 -7.45 16.95 -13.42
C LYS A 248 -6.26 16.02 -13.31
N GLN A 249 -5.12 16.45 -13.86
CA GLN A 249 -3.86 15.73 -13.74
C GLN A 249 -3.01 16.30 -12.61
N VAL A 250 -2.45 15.41 -11.79
CA VAL A 250 -1.49 15.79 -10.76
C VAL A 250 -0.17 16.19 -11.45
N PRO A 251 0.39 17.37 -11.16
CA PRO A 251 1.63 17.81 -11.81
C PRO A 251 2.82 16.89 -11.49
N PRO A 252 3.86 16.85 -12.34
CA PRO A 252 5.14 16.22 -12.04
C PRO A 252 5.68 16.59 -10.65
N GLY A 253 6.19 15.61 -9.91
CA GLY A 253 6.62 15.79 -8.51
C GLY A 253 5.55 16.22 -7.49
N GLY A 254 4.32 16.50 -7.92
CA GLY A 254 3.22 16.94 -7.05
C GLY A 254 2.45 15.80 -6.39
N LEU A 255 1.73 16.14 -5.32
CA LEU A 255 0.77 15.27 -4.63
C LEU A 255 -0.66 15.56 -5.10
N PRO A 256 -1.62 14.64 -4.90
CA PRO A 256 -3.04 14.87 -5.20
C PRO A 256 -3.62 16.18 -4.60
N SER A 257 -3.08 16.66 -3.47
CA SER A 257 -3.50 17.92 -2.86
C SER A 257 -3.28 19.14 -3.77
N ALA A 258 -2.30 19.10 -4.68
CA ALA A 258 -2.03 20.16 -5.65
C ALA A 258 -3.20 20.43 -6.62
N ILE A 259 -4.10 19.46 -6.78
CA ILE A 259 -5.34 19.59 -7.58
C ILE A 259 -6.60 19.56 -6.72
N GLY A 260 -6.45 19.70 -5.40
CA GLY A 260 -7.52 19.68 -4.42
C GLY A 260 -8.09 18.29 -4.12
N CYS A 261 -7.31 17.22 -4.32
CA CYS A 261 -7.75 15.85 -4.07
C CYS A 261 -7.01 15.21 -2.89
N ALA A 262 -7.67 14.32 -2.15
CA ALA A 262 -7.03 13.40 -1.22
C ALA A 262 -7.53 11.97 -1.46
N VAL A 263 -6.62 11.03 -1.63
CA VAL A 263 -6.92 9.63 -1.98
C VAL A 263 -6.62 8.69 -0.81
N PHE A 264 -7.62 7.88 -0.42
CA PHE A 264 -7.54 6.90 0.66
C PHE A 264 -7.97 5.52 0.15
N ASN A 265 -7.30 4.45 0.55
CA ASN A 265 -7.70 3.08 0.20
C ASN A 265 -8.83 2.59 1.11
N ILE A 266 -9.67 1.65 0.63
CA ILE A 266 -10.78 1.03 1.38
C ILE A 266 -10.37 0.55 2.77
N ASN A 267 -9.29 -0.24 2.89
CA ASN A 267 -8.82 -0.73 4.18
C ASN A 267 -8.34 0.41 5.10
N THR A 268 -7.82 1.51 4.53
CA THR A 268 -7.46 2.70 5.32
C THR A 268 -8.71 3.36 5.90
N THR A 269 -9.77 3.46 5.11
CA THR A 269 -11.08 4.00 5.52
C THR A 269 -11.72 3.16 6.62
N ILE A 270 -11.68 1.84 6.49
CA ILE A 270 -12.14 0.90 7.53
C ILE A 270 -11.35 1.09 8.82
N ALA A 271 -10.02 1.21 8.73
CA ALA A 271 -9.18 1.45 9.91
C ALA A 271 -9.50 2.78 10.60
N ILE A 272 -9.81 3.85 9.85
CA ILE A 272 -10.26 5.13 10.41
C ILE A 272 -11.56 4.94 11.18
N PHE A 273 -12.53 4.25 10.59
CA PHE A 273 -13.80 3.97 11.25
C PHE A 273 -13.60 3.22 12.57
N ARG A 274 -12.85 2.11 12.54
CA ARG A 274 -12.56 1.29 13.74
C ARG A 274 -11.85 2.08 14.82
N ALA A 275 -10.82 2.85 14.46
CA ALA A 275 -10.09 3.65 15.43
C ALA A 275 -11.00 4.67 16.13
N ILE A 276 -11.89 5.32 15.38
CA ILE A 276 -12.80 6.33 15.92
C ILE A 276 -13.94 5.71 16.73
N THR A 277 -14.47 4.55 16.35
CA THR A 277 -15.65 3.96 17.02
C THR A 277 -15.31 2.97 18.12
N THR A 278 -14.12 2.37 18.08
CA THR A 278 -13.71 1.32 19.04
C THR A 278 -12.42 1.65 19.78
N GLY A 279 -11.63 2.63 19.30
CA GLY A 279 -10.28 2.89 19.78
C GLY A 279 -9.23 1.88 19.29
N MET A 280 -9.63 0.85 18.52
CA MET A 280 -8.73 -0.21 18.09
C MET A 280 -7.71 0.31 17.06
N PRO A 281 -6.39 0.21 17.35
CA PRO A 281 -5.37 0.56 16.38
C PRO A 281 -5.26 -0.50 15.28
N VAL A 282 -4.38 -0.27 14.30
CA VAL A 282 -4.15 -1.23 13.22
C VAL A 282 -3.38 -2.45 13.75
N VAL A 283 -4.12 -3.52 14.08
CA VAL A 283 -3.60 -4.79 14.62
C VAL A 283 -3.78 -5.97 13.69
N SER A 284 -4.71 -5.89 12.73
CA SER A 284 -4.98 -6.94 11.74
C SER A 284 -4.90 -6.42 10.31
N LYS A 285 -4.76 -7.34 9.35
CA LYS A 285 -4.79 -7.06 7.91
C LYS A 285 -5.47 -8.19 7.17
N VAL A 286 -6.33 -7.83 6.21
CA VAL A 286 -6.85 -8.74 5.18
C VAL A 286 -5.81 -8.86 4.07
N VAL A 287 -5.42 -10.09 3.77
CA VAL A 287 -4.44 -10.45 2.74
C VAL A 287 -5.09 -11.43 1.76
N THR A 288 -5.05 -11.12 0.47
CA THR A 288 -5.42 -12.12 -0.55
C THR A 288 -4.26 -13.09 -0.77
N VAL A 289 -4.50 -14.38 -0.55
CA VAL A 289 -3.53 -15.47 -0.81
C VAL A 289 -4.00 -16.21 -2.05
N SER A 290 -3.25 -16.12 -3.15
CA SER A 290 -3.72 -16.60 -4.45
C SER A 290 -2.57 -16.89 -5.43
N GLY A 291 -2.90 -17.23 -6.67
CA GLY A 291 -1.95 -17.63 -7.71
C GLY A 291 -1.97 -19.15 -7.96
N SER A 292 -1.45 -19.57 -9.11
CA SER A 292 -1.48 -20.97 -9.56
C SER A 292 -0.71 -21.94 -8.66
N GLY A 293 0.25 -21.45 -7.88
CA GLY A 293 1.03 -22.25 -6.93
C GLY A 293 0.33 -22.47 -5.59
N VAL A 294 -0.77 -21.77 -5.30
CA VAL A 294 -1.54 -21.95 -4.05
C VAL A 294 -2.58 -23.05 -4.24
N ILE A 295 -2.70 -23.95 -3.26
CA ILE A 295 -3.64 -25.09 -3.33
C ILE A 295 -5.09 -24.61 -3.13
N GLU A 296 -5.36 -23.83 -2.09
CA GLU A 296 -6.68 -23.26 -1.80
C GLU A 296 -6.62 -21.73 -1.65
N PRO A 297 -6.74 -20.96 -2.74
CA PRO A 297 -6.73 -19.50 -2.67
C PRO A 297 -7.85 -18.93 -1.79
N LYS A 298 -7.54 -17.93 -0.95
CA LYS A 298 -8.46 -17.33 0.04
C LYS A 298 -8.19 -15.83 0.25
N ASN A 299 -9.14 -15.13 0.84
CA ASN A 299 -8.89 -13.85 1.50
C ASN A 299 -8.82 -14.11 3.00
N VAL A 300 -7.69 -13.78 3.64
CA VAL A 300 -7.42 -14.16 5.03
C VAL A 300 -7.19 -12.90 5.86
N GLU A 301 -7.97 -12.70 6.93
CA GLU A 301 -7.64 -11.72 7.96
C GLU A 301 -6.72 -12.37 9.00
N CYS A 302 -5.60 -11.71 9.27
CA CYS A 302 -4.61 -12.18 10.22
C CYS A 302 -4.02 -11.03 11.04
N PRO A 303 -3.42 -11.32 12.22
CA PRO A 303 -2.66 -10.33 12.97
C PRO A 303 -1.48 -9.78 12.16
N ILE A 304 -1.17 -8.49 12.33
CA ILE A 304 0.07 -7.92 11.79
C ILE A 304 1.28 -8.63 12.40
N GLY A 305 2.27 -8.94 11.58
CA GLY A 305 3.45 -9.70 11.97
C GLY A 305 3.29 -11.21 11.80
N THR A 306 2.13 -11.70 11.38
CA THR A 306 1.96 -13.11 11.01
C THR A 306 2.97 -13.51 9.93
N PRO A 307 3.77 -14.57 10.13
CA PRO A 307 4.62 -15.11 9.07
C PRO A 307 3.79 -15.54 7.86
N VAL A 308 4.26 -15.23 6.65
CA VAL A 308 3.53 -15.60 5.43
C VAL A 308 3.39 -17.11 5.24
N SER A 309 4.31 -17.91 5.78
CA SER A 309 4.19 -19.37 5.85
C SER A 309 2.84 -19.81 6.46
N CYS A 310 2.40 -19.19 7.56
CA CYS A 310 1.11 -19.50 8.18
C CYS A 310 -0.08 -19.24 7.24
N LEU A 311 0.02 -18.24 6.36
CA LEU A 311 -1.02 -17.96 5.36
C LEU A 311 -1.07 -19.02 4.28
N PHE A 312 0.10 -19.47 3.79
CA PHE A 312 0.15 -20.55 2.80
C PHE A 312 -0.33 -21.87 3.39
N ASP A 313 0.08 -22.21 4.61
CA ASP A 313 -0.37 -23.42 5.31
C ASP A 313 -1.89 -23.43 5.48
N TYR A 314 -2.49 -22.28 5.85
CA TYR A 314 -3.95 -22.13 5.95
C TYR A 314 -4.68 -22.27 4.61
N CYS A 315 -3.99 -22.00 3.52
CA CYS A 315 -4.45 -22.16 2.15
C CYS A 315 -4.11 -23.54 1.56
N GLY A 316 -3.88 -24.54 2.43
CA GLY A 316 -3.58 -25.91 2.02
C GLY A 316 -2.13 -26.15 1.58
N GLY A 317 -1.27 -25.13 1.66
CA GLY A 317 0.12 -25.17 1.26
C GLY A 317 0.38 -24.67 -0.17
N LEU A 318 1.62 -24.86 -0.61
CA LEU A 318 2.09 -24.57 -1.96
C LEU A 318 2.22 -25.87 -2.76
N LYS A 319 1.96 -25.79 -4.07
CA LYS A 319 2.25 -26.89 -4.99
C LYS A 319 3.75 -27.09 -5.16
N ASP A 320 4.18 -28.31 -5.43
CA ASP A 320 5.60 -28.66 -5.61
C ASP A 320 6.24 -27.89 -6.77
N GLU A 321 5.50 -27.61 -7.84
CA GLU A 321 5.98 -26.81 -8.99
C GLU A 321 6.00 -25.29 -8.75
N THR A 322 5.75 -24.81 -7.53
CA THR A 322 5.80 -23.37 -7.21
C THR A 322 7.21 -22.84 -7.36
N PHE A 323 7.41 -21.86 -8.25
CA PHE A 323 8.72 -21.30 -8.57
C PHE A 323 8.92 -19.86 -8.06
N LYS A 324 7.82 -19.16 -7.74
CA LYS A 324 7.87 -17.73 -7.39
C LYS A 324 6.81 -17.34 -6.39
N ILE A 325 7.23 -16.56 -5.40
CA ILE A 325 6.37 -15.93 -4.41
C ILE A 325 6.49 -14.41 -4.55
N ILE A 326 5.38 -13.70 -4.49
CA ILE A 326 5.31 -12.24 -4.60
C ILE A 326 4.53 -11.67 -3.41
N ALA A 327 5.11 -10.67 -2.74
CA ALA A 327 4.40 -9.82 -1.79
C ALA A 327 3.79 -8.63 -2.52
N GLY A 328 2.46 -8.52 -2.51
CA GLY A 328 1.68 -7.57 -3.30
C GLY A 328 1.11 -8.20 -4.59
N GLY A 329 0.69 -7.35 -5.53
CA GLY A 329 0.15 -7.79 -6.82
C GLY A 329 1.25 -8.16 -7.83
N PRO A 330 0.92 -8.86 -8.93
CA PRO A 330 1.93 -9.29 -9.89
C PRO A 330 2.57 -8.14 -10.67
N MET A 331 1.97 -6.94 -10.68
CA MET A 331 2.49 -5.80 -11.44
C MET A 331 3.52 -4.98 -10.64
N MET A 332 3.19 -4.66 -9.38
CA MET A 332 4.04 -3.82 -8.51
C MET A 332 4.74 -4.58 -7.37
N GLY A 333 4.32 -5.81 -7.08
CA GLY A 333 4.79 -6.59 -5.96
C GLY A 333 6.27 -6.96 -6.05
N MET A 334 6.82 -7.36 -4.90
CA MET A 334 8.21 -7.74 -4.76
C MET A 334 8.33 -9.26 -4.66
N ALA A 335 9.19 -9.85 -5.49
CA ALA A 335 9.52 -11.26 -5.38
C ALA A 335 10.22 -11.54 -4.04
N GLN A 336 9.84 -12.66 -3.41
CA GLN A 336 10.31 -13.04 -2.08
C GLN A 336 11.18 -14.30 -2.17
N TYR A 337 12.25 -14.32 -1.39
CA TYR A 337 13.18 -15.45 -1.31
C TYR A 337 12.87 -16.39 -0.13
N THR A 338 11.98 -15.97 0.78
CA THR A 338 11.55 -16.74 1.95
C THR A 338 10.08 -16.45 2.27
N CYS A 339 9.39 -17.43 2.87
CA CYS A 339 8.04 -17.30 3.44
C CYS A 339 8.05 -16.75 4.87
N ASP A 340 9.21 -16.55 5.49
CA ASP A 340 9.35 -16.08 6.87
C ASP A 340 9.16 -14.57 7.02
N ILE A 341 8.90 -13.85 5.92
CA ILE A 341 8.57 -12.43 5.98
C ILE A 341 7.22 -12.23 6.72
N PRO A 342 7.07 -11.14 7.48
CA PRO A 342 5.83 -10.86 8.16
C PRO A 342 4.82 -10.14 7.27
N VAL A 343 3.54 -10.38 7.53
CA VAL A 343 2.42 -9.52 7.08
C VAL A 343 2.56 -8.15 7.74
N ALA A 344 2.70 -7.10 6.94
CA ALA A 344 2.77 -5.71 7.40
C ALA A 344 1.48 -4.93 7.06
N LYS A 345 1.34 -3.69 7.56
CA LYS A 345 0.19 -2.81 7.26
C LYS A 345 -0.08 -2.63 5.75
N GLY A 346 0.98 -2.66 4.94
CA GLY A 346 0.92 -2.52 3.48
C GLY A 346 0.75 -3.84 2.70
N THR A 347 0.77 -5.00 3.37
CA THR A 347 0.67 -6.30 2.69
C THR A 347 -0.79 -6.55 2.26
N GLY A 348 -1.09 -6.28 0.99
CA GLY A 348 -2.43 -6.52 0.42
C GLY A 348 -2.64 -7.94 -0.11
N ALA A 349 -1.57 -8.60 -0.55
CA ALA A 349 -1.64 -9.95 -1.11
C ALA A 349 -0.31 -10.70 -0.95
N MET A 350 -0.40 -12.03 -0.93
CA MET A 350 0.71 -12.95 -1.10
C MET A 350 0.37 -13.90 -2.24
N LEU A 351 1.13 -13.81 -3.33
CA LEU A 351 0.88 -14.61 -4.53
C LEU A 351 1.96 -15.67 -4.70
N ALA A 352 1.58 -16.87 -5.13
CA ALA A 352 2.50 -17.93 -5.50
C ALA A 352 2.17 -18.47 -6.89
N PHE A 353 3.18 -18.63 -7.74
CA PHE A 353 3.03 -19.05 -9.13
C PHE A 353 3.73 -20.37 -9.40
N ALA A 354 3.06 -21.25 -10.15
CA ALA A 354 3.58 -22.50 -10.67
C ALA A 354 4.45 -22.27 -11.91
N ALA A 355 5.37 -23.20 -12.19
CA ALA A 355 6.42 -23.04 -13.20
C ALA A 355 5.92 -22.84 -14.64
N ASP A 356 4.70 -23.27 -14.97
CA ASP A 356 4.08 -23.08 -16.30
C ASP A 356 3.73 -21.60 -16.61
N GLU A 357 3.61 -20.78 -15.57
CA GLU A 357 3.49 -19.32 -15.68
C GLU A 357 4.83 -18.60 -15.84
N ASP A 358 5.98 -19.29 -15.75
CA ASP A 358 7.25 -18.65 -16.02
C ASP A 358 7.37 -18.27 -17.50
N LYS A 359 7.42 -16.95 -17.75
CA LYS A 359 7.62 -16.35 -19.07
C LYS A 359 8.94 -15.59 -19.14
N THR A 360 9.90 -15.90 -18.25
CA THR A 360 11.24 -15.33 -18.32
C THR A 360 11.93 -15.74 -19.61
N VAL A 361 12.79 -14.85 -20.11
CA VAL A 361 13.60 -15.07 -21.31
C VAL A 361 15.03 -14.81 -20.88
N GLU A 362 15.94 -15.73 -21.22
CA GLU A 362 17.35 -15.65 -20.82
C GLU A 362 18.04 -14.40 -21.39
N ASN A 363 17.71 -14.03 -22.64
CA ASN A 363 18.29 -12.89 -23.34
C ASN A 363 17.21 -11.91 -23.82
N PRO A 364 16.56 -11.15 -22.91
CA PRO A 364 15.55 -10.17 -23.27
C PRO A 364 16.10 -9.13 -24.25
N THR A 365 15.45 -8.98 -25.41
CA THR A 365 15.95 -8.11 -26.49
C THR A 365 14.89 -7.09 -26.89
N CYS A 366 15.29 -5.81 -26.95
CA CYS A 366 14.41 -4.75 -27.40
C CYS A 366 14.28 -4.72 -28.92
N ILE A 367 13.06 -4.88 -29.43
CA ILE A 367 12.75 -4.78 -30.87
C ILE A 367 12.21 -3.40 -31.29
N ARG A 368 12.26 -2.40 -30.38
CA ARG A 368 11.81 -1.00 -30.63
C ARG A 368 10.38 -0.85 -31.16
N CYS A 369 9.47 -1.72 -30.73
CA CYS A 369 8.07 -1.73 -31.21
C CYS A 369 7.17 -0.60 -30.70
N GLY A 370 7.65 0.30 -29.83
CA GLY A 370 6.85 1.44 -29.30
C GLY A 370 5.79 1.11 -28.23
N ARG A 371 5.36 -0.15 -28.08
CA ARG A 371 4.28 -0.55 -27.13
C ARG A 371 4.45 -0.07 -25.70
N CYS A 372 5.69 -0.01 -25.20
CA CYS A 372 5.97 0.47 -23.85
C CYS A 372 5.64 1.96 -23.66
N VAL A 373 5.74 2.77 -24.71
CA VAL A 373 5.37 4.19 -24.72
C VAL A 373 3.86 4.35 -24.73
N GLU A 374 3.17 3.61 -25.61
CA GLU A 374 1.69 3.57 -25.68
C GLU A 374 1.07 3.14 -24.35
N ALA A 375 1.68 2.18 -23.65
CA ALA A 375 1.20 1.67 -22.38
C ALA A 375 1.56 2.55 -21.18
N CYS A 376 2.43 3.57 -21.30
CA CYS A 376 2.84 4.36 -20.16
C CYS A 376 1.72 5.33 -19.74
N PRO A 377 1.16 5.21 -18.52
CA PRO A 377 0.02 6.03 -18.10
C PRO A 377 0.41 7.46 -17.67
N VAL A 378 1.70 7.78 -17.75
CA VAL A 378 2.28 9.08 -17.40
C VAL A 378 3.12 9.65 -18.55
N HIS A 379 2.89 9.17 -19.78
CA HIS A 379 3.49 9.70 -21.02
C HIS A 379 5.04 9.71 -21.06
N LEU A 380 5.69 8.81 -20.31
CA LEU A 380 7.13 8.64 -20.41
C LEU A 380 7.50 7.79 -21.63
N GLU A 381 8.81 7.75 -21.93
CA GLU A 381 9.38 6.93 -23.00
C GLU A 381 10.25 5.79 -22.42
N PRO A 382 9.66 4.68 -21.92
CA PRO A 382 10.38 3.60 -21.25
C PRO A 382 11.55 3.00 -22.06
N LEU A 383 11.45 2.98 -23.39
CA LEU A 383 12.51 2.51 -24.28
C LEU A 383 13.82 3.28 -24.05
N TYR A 384 13.75 4.61 -24.06
CA TYR A 384 14.93 5.45 -23.90
C TYR A 384 15.44 5.41 -22.47
N MET A 385 14.54 5.49 -21.49
CA MET A 385 14.90 5.34 -20.07
C MET A 385 15.67 4.03 -19.81
N TYR A 386 15.23 2.93 -20.42
CA TYR A 386 15.91 1.64 -20.29
C TYR A 386 17.32 1.70 -20.91
N MET A 387 17.44 2.24 -22.12
CA MET A 387 18.72 2.39 -22.80
C MET A 387 19.70 3.30 -22.04
N TYR A 388 19.23 4.42 -21.49
CA TYR A 388 20.07 5.34 -20.72
C TYR A 388 20.57 4.70 -19.42
N GLU A 389 19.71 3.96 -18.71
CA GLU A 389 20.11 3.27 -17.49
C GLU A 389 21.17 2.19 -17.76
N GLN A 390 20.96 1.38 -18.80
CA GLN A 390 21.90 0.32 -19.20
C GLN A 390 23.27 0.86 -19.60
N LYS A 391 23.32 2.10 -20.11
CA LYS A 391 24.56 2.79 -20.47
C LYS A 391 25.15 3.69 -19.37
N GLY A 392 24.50 3.78 -18.20
CA GLY A 392 24.93 4.65 -17.12
C GLY A 392 24.80 6.16 -17.43
N MET A 393 23.93 6.53 -18.36
CA MET A 393 23.68 7.91 -18.82
C MET A 393 22.74 8.63 -17.85
N ILE A 394 23.27 9.11 -16.72
CA ILE A 394 22.48 9.65 -15.60
C ILE A 394 21.82 10.99 -15.94
N GLU A 395 22.49 11.86 -16.68
CA GLU A 395 21.94 13.18 -17.07
C GLU A 395 20.75 13.01 -18.01
N GLU A 396 20.84 12.07 -18.95
CA GLU A 396 19.76 11.74 -19.88
C GLU A 396 18.60 11.03 -19.18
N LEU A 397 18.87 10.22 -18.15
CA LEU A 397 17.82 9.68 -17.29
C LEU A 397 17.05 10.77 -16.55
N GLU A 398 17.76 11.76 -16.02
CA GLU A 398 17.17 12.92 -15.34
C GLU A 398 16.32 13.74 -16.34
N ALA A 399 16.86 14.03 -17.54
CA ALA A 399 16.16 14.72 -18.62
C ALA A 399 14.92 13.95 -19.12
N ALA A 400 14.94 12.62 -19.06
CA ALA A 400 13.81 11.75 -19.38
C ALA A 400 12.75 11.66 -18.26
N ASN A 401 12.87 12.46 -17.18
CA ASN A 401 11.93 12.51 -16.07
C ASN A 401 11.70 11.14 -15.39
N ILE A 402 12.76 10.34 -15.24
CA ILE A 402 12.64 9.00 -14.60
C ILE A 402 11.99 9.05 -13.21
N MET A 403 12.12 10.17 -12.50
CA MET A 403 11.52 10.36 -11.18
C MET A 403 9.99 10.38 -11.19
N ASP A 404 9.35 10.71 -12.31
CA ASP A 404 7.90 10.67 -12.48
C ASP A 404 7.36 9.26 -12.78
N CYS A 405 8.23 8.31 -13.11
CA CYS A 405 7.82 6.92 -13.29
C CYS A 405 7.14 6.42 -12.01
N MET A 406 5.96 5.83 -12.11
CA MET A 406 5.24 5.29 -10.93
C MET A 406 5.51 3.81 -10.66
N GLU A 407 6.47 3.20 -11.38
CA GLU A 407 6.88 1.79 -11.20
C GLU A 407 5.74 0.76 -11.34
N CYS A 408 4.67 1.11 -12.08
CA CYS A 408 3.49 0.26 -12.24
C CYS A 408 3.72 -0.99 -13.12
N GLY A 409 4.81 -1.08 -13.86
CA GLY A 409 5.10 -2.24 -14.70
C GLY A 409 4.18 -2.46 -15.91
N ALA A 410 3.27 -1.55 -16.23
CA ALA A 410 2.46 -1.62 -17.45
C ALA A 410 3.33 -1.78 -18.72
N CYS A 411 4.46 -1.06 -18.77
CA CYS A 411 5.43 -1.15 -19.85
C CYS A 411 6.15 -2.51 -19.91
N ALA A 412 6.45 -3.11 -18.76
CA ALA A 412 7.09 -4.43 -18.68
C ALA A 412 6.12 -5.54 -19.10
N TYR A 413 4.87 -5.45 -18.66
CA TYR A 413 3.81 -6.41 -19.01
C TYR A 413 3.56 -6.47 -20.52
N ILE A 414 3.43 -5.32 -21.19
CA ILE A 414 3.14 -5.26 -22.62
C ILE A 414 4.36 -5.56 -23.51
N CYS A 415 5.57 -5.60 -22.94
CA CYS A 415 6.81 -5.72 -23.70
C CYS A 415 6.95 -7.14 -24.30
N PRO A 416 6.92 -7.29 -25.64
CA PRO A 416 7.09 -8.60 -26.26
C PRO A 416 8.52 -9.13 -26.09
N GLY A 417 9.51 -8.24 -25.92
CA GLY A 417 10.90 -8.59 -25.67
C GLY A 417 11.22 -8.98 -24.23
N ARG A 418 10.23 -8.94 -23.31
CA ARG A 418 10.35 -9.32 -21.89
C ARG A 418 11.49 -8.62 -21.14
N LEU A 419 11.77 -7.38 -21.51
CA LEU A 419 12.78 -6.56 -20.83
C LEU A 419 12.36 -6.31 -19.36
N HIS A 420 13.35 -6.28 -18.46
CA HIS A 420 13.14 -5.99 -17.04
C HIS A 420 12.96 -4.49 -16.75
N LEU A 421 12.04 -3.83 -17.49
CA LEU A 421 11.87 -2.37 -17.48
C LEU A 421 11.63 -1.80 -16.08
N THR A 422 10.70 -2.37 -15.31
CA THR A 422 10.37 -1.86 -13.97
C THR A 422 11.57 -1.91 -13.03
N GLN A 423 12.31 -3.01 -13.03
CA GLN A 423 13.50 -3.18 -12.20
C GLN A 423 14.59 -2.18 -12.61
N THR A 424 14.83 -2.06 -13.92
CA THR A 424 15.74 -1.06 -14.49
C THR A 424 15.38 0.36 -14.03
N PHE A 425 14.09 0.73 -14.01
CA PHE A 425 13.68 2.07 -13.60
C PHE A 425 13.83 2.30 -12.09
N LYS A 426 13.57 1.28 -11.25
CA LYS A 426 13.87 1.34 -9.82
C LYS A 426 15.36 1.63 -9.59
N THR A 427 16.25 0.91 -10.28
CA THR A 427 17.70 1.14 -10.23
C THR A 427 18.09 2.51 -10.78
N GLY A 428 17.53 2.93 -11.92
CA GLY A 428 17.80 4.23 -12.53
C GLY A 428 17.42 5.40 -11.63
N LYS A 429 16.26 5.35 -10.97
CA LYS A 429 15.87 6.34 -9.96
C LYS A 429 16.85 6.40 -8.79
N GLN A 430 17.31 5.24 -8.30
CA GLN A 430 18.29 5.23 -7.22
C GLN A 430 19.60 5.90 -7.65
N LYS A 431 20.10 5.58 -8.85
CA LYS A 431 21.30 6.22 -9.40
C LYS A 431 21.15 7.75 -9.54
N VAL A 432 19.98 8.23 -9.98
CA VAL A 432 19.69 9.68 -10.05
C VAL A 432 19.67 10.31 -8.66
N LYS A 433 19.04 9.67 -7.67
CA LYS A 433 19.05 10.14 -6.27
C LYS A 433 20.46 10.20 -5.70
N ASP A 434 21.28 9.17 -5.92
CA ASP A 434 22.65 9.11 -5.44
C ASP A 434 23.51 10.21 -6.10
N ALA A 435 23.34 10.45 -7.41
CA ALA A 435 24.01 11.52 -8.12
C ALA A 435 23.58 12.91 -7.62
N ALA A 436 22.29 13.12 -7.36
CA ALA A 436 21.78 14.36 -6.77
C ALA A 436 22.34 14.60 -5.36
N ALA A 437 22.40 13.56 -4.52
CA ALA A 437 22.99 13.64 -3.18
C ALA A 437 24.49 14.00 -3.23
N LYS A 438 25.25 13.38 -4.15
CA LYS A 438 26.68 13.71 -4.38
C LYS A 438 26.86 15.16 -4.84
N ARG A 439 26.06 15.63 -5.80
CA ARG A 439 26.06 17.03 -6.28
C ARG A 439 25.79 18.00 -5.13
N LYS A 440 24.80 17.70 -4.29
CA LYS A 440 24.46 18.52 -3.11
C LYS A 440 25.60 18.56 -2.10
N ALA A 441 26.17 17.41 -1.73
CA ALA A 441 27.27 17.34 -0.78
C ALA A 441 28.52 18.10 -1.29
N ALA A 442 28.83 18.00 -2.59
CA ALA A 442 29.92 18.75 -3.20
C ALA A 442 29.69 20.27 -3.16
N ALA A 443 28.45 20.71 -3.42
CA ALA A 443 28.09 22.13 -3.33
C ALA A 443 28.16 22.66 -1.89
N GLU A 444 27.75 21.87 -0.90
CA GLU A 444 27.85 22.21 0.53
C GLU A 444 29.32 22.31 0.97
N ALA A 445 30.16 21.35 0.56
CA ALA A 445 31.60 21.37 0.84
C ALA A 445 32.30 22.58 0.18
N ALA A 446 31.95 22.92 -1.06
CA ALA A 446 32.49 24.10 -1.75
C ALA A 446 32.11 25.40 -1.03
N LYS A 447 30.84 25.54 -0.59
CA LYS A 447 30.38 26.69 0.20
C LYS A 447 31.12 26.81 1.53
N ALA A 448 31.31 25.70 2.23
CA ALA A 448 32.07 25.69 3.50
C ALA A 448 33.54 26.10 3.30
N ALA A 449 34.17 25.63 2.22
CA ALA A 449 35.55 26.01 1.88
C ALA A 449 35.67 27.49 1.48
N GLU A 450 34.67 28.06 0.80
CA GLU A 450 34.64 29.48 0.46
C GLU A 450 34.41 30.37 1.70
N ALA A 451 33.55 29.95 2.63
CA ALA A 451 33.33 30.64 3.90
C ALA A 451 34.61 30.67 4.76
N ALA A 452 35.30 29.52 4.89
CA ALA A 452 36.55 29.42 5.63
C ALA A 452 37.68 30.29 5.04
N LYS A 453 37.66 30.55 3.72
CA LYS A 453 38.60 31.47 3.05
C LYS A 453 38.27 32.95 3.22
N LYS A 454 37.04 33.30 3.60
CA LYS A 454 36.63 34.69 3.87
C LYS A 454 36.85 35.09 5.34
N GLU A 455 36.98 34.10 6.22
CA GLU A 455 37.26 34.27 7.65
C GLU A 455 38.76 34.21 7.99
N ALA A 456 39.60 33.81 7.04
CA ALA A 456 41.07 33.83 7.11
C ALA A 456 41.62 35.03 6.32
#